data_AF-A0A6M2ACA5-F1
#
_entry.id   AF-A0A6M2ACA5-F1
#
_cell.length_a   1.000
_cell.length_b   1.000
_cell.length_c   1.000
_cell.angle_alpha   90.00
_cell.angle_beta   90.00
_cell.angle_gamma   90.00
#
_symmetry.space_group_name_H-M   'P 1'
#
loop_
_entity.id
_entity.type
_entity.pdbx_description
1 polymer ?
#
loop_
_entity_poly.entity_id
_entity_poly.type
_entity_poly.pdbx_seq_one_letter_code
_entity_poly.pdbx_strand_id
1 'polypeptide(L)'
;MCEANKSYYLHRLGDSLERYETRQALRKNFSQESGGAWAELSKGKERYFVDKGWLFSSIQKVSREEYLEKLEPKSAKVVGIVLGMLALAPGISELARHVGTQEAAVGLTLHKYPLVGMAALSLFHQVKAQAVGTEFQINTYTTSAQRDPSVATLTDGGFVVTWHSDGQDGDGWGIFGQRYDASGVTMGSEFQINTYTTSGQFLPSVASLADGGFVVAWFSNGQDGDSYGIYGQRYDSSSVKSGVEFQVNTYTTSDQIYPSVAPLNDGGFVVTWHSDGQDGDLDGIYGQRYDNSGVKSGAEFQINTYTTDYQLDSSVAPLNDGGFVVTWHSIGQDGDSYGVYGQRYASSGVKSG
;
A
#
# COMPACT_ATOMS: atom_id res chain seq x y z
N MET A 1 -34.91 -26.55 42.43
CA MET A 1 -33.57 -27.05 42.83
C MET A 1 -32.57 -26.55 41.79
N CYS A 2 -31.77 -25.50 41.96
CA CYS A 2 -31.55 -24.53 43.02
C CYS A 2 -31.33 -23.16 42.34
N GLU A 3 -31.78 -22.11 42.99
CA GLU A 3 -31.70 -20.67 42.64
C GLU A 3 -30.23 -20.19 42.56
N ALA A 4 -29.85 -19.07 41.93
CA ALA A 4 -30.41 -17.75 42.17
C ALA A 4 -30.14 -16.71 41.09
N ASN A 5 -31.19 -15.92 40.84
CA ASN A 5 -31.17 -14.56 40.33
C ASN A 5 -30.06 -13.72 40.96
N LYS A 6 -29.16 -13.15 40.15
CA LYS A 6 -28.41 -11.93 40.50
C LYS A 6 -28.91 -10.78 39.62
N SER A 7 -30.09 -10.26 39.97
CA SER A 7 -30.45 -8.87 39.63
C SER A 7 -29.44 -7.95 40.31
N TYR A 8 -28.68 -7.18 39.54
CA TYR A 8 -27.80 -6.15 40.11
C TYR A 8 -28.53 -4.81 40.15
N TYR A 9 -28.83 -4.39 41.38
CA TYR A 9 -29.54 -3.18 41.77
C TYR A 9 -28.64 -1.94 41.62
N LEU A 10 -29.09 -0.96 40.82
CA LEU A 10 -28.60 0.41 40.87
C LEU A 10 -29.25 1.10 42.08
N HIS A 11 -28.52 1.30 43.18
CA HIS A 11 -29.06 2.08 44.31
C HIS A 11 -28.81 3.58 44.13
N ARG A 12 -29.91 4.35 44.08
CA ARG A 12 -29.93 5.81 44.25
C ARG A 12 -29.95 6.11 45.76
N LEU A 13 -29.03 6.93 46.25
CA LEU A 13 -28.96 7.28 47.67
C LEU A 13 -29.07 8.81 47.84
N GLY A 14 -30.28 9.30 48.17
CA GLY A 14 -30.60 10.71 48.46
C GLY A 14 -30.34 11.11 49.92
N ASP A 15 -29.90 12.34 50.17
CA ASP A 15 -29.24 12.83 51.40
C ASP A 15 -30.03 12.71 52.72
N SER A 16 -29.56 11.85 53.65
CA SER A 16 -29.75 11.98 55.10
C SER A 16 -28.72 11.15 55.90
N LEU A 17 -28.50 11.52 57.17
CA LEU A 17 -27.41 11.12 58.07
C LEU A 17 -27.40 9.64 58.52
N GLU A 18 -28.41 8.82 58.20
CA GLU A 18 -28.49 7.41 58.61
C GLU A 18 -27.47 6.47 57.92
N ARG A 19 -26.65 7.00 57.00
CA ARG A 19 -25.82 6.18 56.10
C ARG A 19 -24.45 5.76 56.60
N TYR A 20 -23.97 6.22 57.75
CA TYR A 20 -22.59 5.90 58.12
C TYR A 20 -22.41 4.43 58.53
N GLU A 21 -23.37 3.86 59.25
CA GLU A 21 -23.33 2.44 59.64
C GLU A 21 -23.63 1.50 58.46
N THR A 22 -24.55 1.89 57.56
CA THR A 22 -24.85 1.12 56.34
C THR A 22 -23.66 1.09 55.38
N ARG A 23 -22.86 2.18 55.31
CA ARG A 23 -21.65 2.28 54.48
C ARG A 23 -20.54 1.32 54.96
N GLN A 24 -20.38 1.11 56.26
CA GLN A 24 -19.39 0.19 56.82
C GLN A 24 -19.83 -1.28 56.66
N ALA A 25 -21.12 -1.56 56.87
CA ALA A 25 -21.68 -2.91 56.73
C ALA A 25 -21.64 -3.43 55.27
N LEU A 26 -21.96 -2.59 54.29
CA LEU A 26 -21.89 -2.95 52.86
C LEU A 26 -20.44 -3.09 52.36
N ARG A 27 -19.49 -2.28 52.87
CA ARG A 27 -18.06 -2.41 52.56
C ARG A 27 -17.48 -3.75 53.05
N LYS A 28 -17.89 -4.21 54.24
CA LYS A 28 -17.36 -5.45 54.82
C LYS A 28 -17.85 -6.70 54.08
N ASN A 29 -19.15 -6.77 53.78
CA ASN A 29 -19.76 -7.96 53.15
C ASN A 29 -19.36 -8.18 51.68
N PHE A 30 -19.03 -7.13 50.92
CA PHE A 30 -18.66 -7.28 49.50
C PHE A 30 -17.14 -7.32 49.23
N SER A 31 -16.31 -7.02 50.23
CA SER A 31 -14.85 -7.09 50.09
C SER A 31 -14.29 -8.51 49.92
N GLN A 32 -15.10 -9.55 50.22
CA GLN A 32 -14.65 -10.94 50.15
C GLN A 32 -14.75 -11.58 48.75
N GLU A 33 -15.51 -11.02 47.80
CA GLU A 33 -15.74 -11.69 46.49
C GLU A 33 -15.04 -11.06 45.27
N SER A 34 -14.48 -9.83 45.33
CA SER A 34 -13.93 -9.18 44.12
C SER A 34 -12.64 -8.36 44.28
N GLY A 35 -11.70 -8.76 45.15
CA GLY A 35 -10.33 -8.23 45.09
C GLY A 35 -10.18 -6.71 45.25
N GLY A 36 -11.18 -6.02 45.81
CA GLY A 36 -11.06 -4.74 46.50
C GLY A 36 -10.85 -3.46 45.68
N ALA A 37 -10.82 -3.47 44.34
CA ALA A 37 -10.51 -2.27 43.57
C ALA A 37 -11.76 -1.64 42.91
N TRP A 38 -12.33 -0.61 43.54
CA TRP A 38 -13.48 0.17 43.03
C TRP A 38 -13.02 1.47 42.36
N ALA A 39 -13.76 1.93 41.34
CA ALA A 39 -13.60 3.25 40.75
C ALA A 39 -14.81 4.13 41.10
N GLU A 40 -14.54 5.35 41.57
CA GLU A 40 -15.58 6.36 41.83
C GLU A 40 -15.71 7.29 40.63
N LEU A 41 -16.93 7.44 40.11
CA LEU A 41 -17.27 8.34 39.01
C LEU A 41 -18.27 9.37 39.54
N SER A 42 -18.17 10.62 39.08
CA SER A 42 -19.12 11.66 39.50
C SER A 42 -19.69 12.42 38.30
N LYS A 43 -20.95 12.84 38.44
CA LYS A 43 -21.63 13.72 37.49
C LYS A 43 -22.38 14.78 38.31
N GLY A 44 -21.83 16.00 38.37
CA GLY A 44 -22.32 17.02 39.28
C GLY A 44 -22.17 16.58 40.75
N LYS A 45 -23.24 16.64 41.54
CA LYS A 45 -23.23 16.19 42.95
C LYS A 45 -23.44 14.67 43.12
N GLU A 46 -23.73 13.93 42.05
CA GLU A 46 -23.95 12.49 42.12
C GLU A 46 -22.63 11.72 42.01
N ARG A 47 -22.51 10.65 42.82
CA ARG A 47 -21.35 9.75 42.86
C ARG A 47 -21.81 8.31 42.59
N TYR A 48 -21.07 7.64 41.72
CA TYR A 48 -21.29 6.28 41.24
C TYR A 48 -20.03 5.45 41.53
N PHE A 49 -20.19 4.17 41.90
CA PHE A 49 -19.07 3.27 42.16
C PHE A 49 -19.19 2.03 41.28
N VAL A 50 -18.12 1.69 40.57
CA VAL A 50 -18.09 0.55 39.64
C VAL A 50 -16.90 -0.36 39.96
N ASP A 51 -17.13 -1.66 39.89
CA ASP A 51 -16.10 -2.69 40.08
C ASP A 51 -15.14 -2.68 38.87
N LYS A 52 -13.83 -2.58 39.14
CA LYS A 52 -12.83 -2.49 38.06
C LYS A 52 -12.66 -3.80 37.30
N GLY A 53 -12.89 -4.96 37.93
CA GLY A 53 -12.82 -6.27 37.28
C GLY A 53 -13.94 -6.45 36.26
N TRP A 54 -15.14 -6.00 36.60
CA TRP A 54 -16.27 -5.98 35.67
C TRP A 54 -15.98 -5.11 34.44
N LEU A 55 -15.48 -3.88 34.64
CA LEU A 55 -15.19 -2.93 33.57
C LEU A 55 -14.18 -3.50 32.55
N PHE A 56 -13.11 -4.14 33.03
CA PHE A 56 -12.10 -4.75 32.17
C PHE A 56 -12.66 -5.94 31.37
N SER A 57 -13.48 -6.79 32.00
CA SER A 57 -14.09 -7.94 31.34
C SER A 57 -15.08 -7.53 30.24
N SER A 58 -15.79 -6.41 30.41
CA SER A 58 -16.72 -5.89 29.43
C SER A 58 -16.00 -5.31 28.21
N ILE A 59 -14.86 -4.65 28.40
CA ILE A 59 -14.04 -4.10 27.31
C ILE A 59 -13.45 -5.23 26.45
N GLN A 60 -12.95 -6.31 27.06
CA GLN A 60 -12.46 -7.48 26.31
C GLN A 60 -13.56 -8.27 25.58
N LYS A 61 -14.81 -8.21 26.04
CA LYS A 61 -15.94 -8.82 25.33
C LYS A 61 -16.37 -8.03 24.09
N VAL A 62 -16.13 -6.73 24.03
CA VAL A 62 -16.43 -5.89 22.86
C VAL A 62 -15.38 -6.08 21.76
N SER A 63 -14.16 -6.52 22.08
CA SER A 63 -13.09 -6.76 21.10
C SER A 63 -13.10 -8.16 20.46
N ARG A 64 -14.13 -8.99 20.69
CA ARG A 64 -14.35 -10.25 19.95
C ARG A 64 -15.56 -10.08 19.01
N GLU A 65 -15.31 -10.31 17.73
CA GLU A 65 -16.09 -9.89 16.55
C GLU A 65 -17.52 -10.47 16.35
N GLU A 66 -18.29 -10.84 17.37
CA GLU A 66 -19.59 -11.50 17.13
C GLU A 66 -20.83 -10.87 17.79
N TYR A 67 -20.74 -9.64 18.32
CA TYR A 67 -21.85 -9.04 19.09
C TYR A 67 -22.42 -7.71 18.57
N LEU A 68 -21.99 -7.21 17.41
CA LEU A 68 -22.48 -5.92 16.88
C LEU A 68 -23.83 -5.99 16.17
N GLU A 69 -24.32 -7.18 15.78
CA GLU A 69 -25.63 -7.31 15.11
C GLU A 69 -26.84 -7.46 16.06
N LYS A 70 -26.64 -7.54 17.38
CA LYS A 70 -27.72 -7.74 18.37
C LYS A 70 -27.71 -6.71 19.50
N LEU A 71 -27.47 -5.43 19.20
CA LEU A 71 -27.55 -4.38 20.22
C LEU A 71 -28.99 -3.94 20.46
N GLU A 72 -29.58 -4.40 21.57
CA GLU A 72 -30.87 -3.92 22.09
C GLU A 72 -30.85 -2.42 22.49
N PRO A 73 -32.03 -1.75 22.61
CA PRO A 73 -32.18 -0.29 22.68
C PRO A 73 -31.51 0.42 23.87
N LYS A 74 -31.02 -0.31 24.88
CA LYS A 74 -30.38 0.27 26.08
C LYS A 74 -28.90 0.60 25.87
N SER A 75 -28.27 0.07 24.82
CA SER A 75 -26.84 0.26 24.49
C SER A 75 -26.56 1.59 23.78
N ALA A 76 -27.55 2.13 23.04
CA ALA A 76 -27.47 3.44 22.40
C ALA A 76 -27.34 4.59 23.42
N LYS A 77 -27.85 4.41 24.65
CA LYS A 77 -27.64 5.39 25.74
C LYS A 77 -26.18 5.48 26.17
N VAL A 78 -25.41 4.39 26.11
CA VAL A 78 -23.99 4.39 26.50
C VAL A 78 -23.15 5.11 25.45
N VAL A 79 -23.40 4.85 24.17
CA VAL A 79 -22.77 5.56 23.05
C VAL A 79 -23.13 7.05 23.08
N GLY A 80 -24.40 7.39 23.36
CA GLY A 80 -24.85 8.77 23.49
C GLY A 80 -24.24 9.53 24.68
N ILE A 81 -23.94 8.85 25.79
CA ILE A 81 -23.25 9.46 26.94
C ILE A 81 -21.77 9.74 26.62
N VAL A 82 -21.10 8.83 25.90
CA VAL A 82 -19.70 8.99 25.49
C VAL A 82 -19.54 10.12 24.47
N LEU A 83 -20.43 10.20 23.48
CA LEU A 83 -20.46 11.31 22.51
C LEU A 83 -20.85 12.64 23.16
N GLY A 84 -21.78 12.62 24.13
CA GLY A 84 -22.17 13.81 24.89
C GLY A 84 -21.06 14.38 25.78
N MET A 85 -20.10 13.55 26.22
CA MET A 85 -18.92 14.00 26.96
C MET A 85 -17.85 14.65 26.06
N LEU A 86 -17.72 14.20 24.81
CA LEU A 86 -16.84 14.80 23.80
C LEU A 86 -17.31 16.19 23.35
N ALA A 87 -18.62 16.44 23.33
CA ALA A 87 -19.20 17.71 22.87
C ALA A 87 -19.13 18.87 23.90
N LEU A 88 -18.73 18.61 25.14
CA LEU A 88 -18.75 19.59 26.24
C LEU A 88 -17.36 20.06 26.69
N ALA A 89 -16.29 19.73 25.97
CA ALA A 89 -14.94 20.21 26.23
C ALA A 89 -14.63 21.46 25.39
N PRO A 90 -14.65 22.69 25.95
CA PRO A 90 -14.19 23.86 25.23
C PRO A 90 -12.66 23.79 25.12
N GLY A 91 -12.14 23.71 23.89
CA GLY A 91 -10.69 23.78 23.61
C GLY A 91 -10.14 22.77 22.59
N ILE A 92 -10.90 21.76 22.17
CA ILE A 92 -10.41 20.77 21.18
C ILE A 92 -10.46 21.34 19.74
N SER A 93 -11.33 22.33 19.47
CA SER A 93 -11.45 22.96 18.15
C SER A 93 -10.26 23.85 17.75
N GLU A 94 -9.44 24.31 18.70
CA GLU A 94 -8.39 25.29 18.43
C GLU A 94 -7.01 24.65 18.21
N LEU A 95 -6.79 23.43 18.71
CA LEU A 95 -5.57 22.63 18.49
C LEU A 95 -5.51 21.97 17.10
N ALA A 96 -6.65 21.78 16.43
CA ALA A 96 -6.71 21.20 15.10
C ALA A 96 -6.23 22.15 13.98
N ARG A 97 -6.07 23.46 14.25
CA ARG A 97 -5.77 24.45 13.21
C ARG A 97 -4.29 24.77 13.00
N HIS A 98 -3.37 24.22 13.81
CA HIS A 98 -1.96 24.66 13.80
C HIS A 98 -0.88 23.57 13.80
N VAL A 99 -1.21 22.27 13.68
CA VAL A 99 -0.18 21.21 13.64
C VAL A 99 -0.46 20.24 12.52
N GLY A 100 0.17 20.48 11.36
CA GLY A 100 0.30 19.51 10.29
C GLY A 100 1.36 18.48 10.68
N THR A 101 0.92 17.41 11.37
CA THR A 101 1.50 16.06 11.46
C THR A 101 0.83 15.37 12.66
N GLN A 102 0.04 14.35 12.41
CA GLN A 102 -0.84 13.74 13.42
C GLN A 102 -0.11 12.96 14.53
N GLU A 103 1.21 12.76 14.43
CA GLU A 103 1.98 11.98 15.41
C GLU A 103 2.35 12.77 16.68
N ALA A 104 2.59 14.08 16.57
CA ALA A 104 3.04 14.89 17.70
C ALA A 104 1.95 15.16 18.75
N ALA A 105 0.68 15.20 18.33
CA ALA A 105 -0.46 15.43 19.23
C ALA A 105 -0.75 14.22 20.14
N VAL A 106 -0.37 13.01 19.71
CA VAL A 106 -0.63 11.75 20.43
C VAL A 106 0.30 11.62 21.65
N GLY A 107 1.56 12.06 21.53
CA GLY A 107 2.54 11.99 22.61
C GLY A 107 2.22 12.86 23.82
N LEU A 108 1.64 14.06 23.62
CA LEU A 108 1.40 15.02 24.71
C LEU A 108 0.21 14.65 25.61
N THR A 109 -0.75 13.87 25.10
CA THR A 109 -2.01 13.55 25.80
C THR A 109 -1.84 12.40 26.82
N LEU A 110 -0.83 11.54 26.63
CA LEU A 110 -0.62 10.33 27.44
C LEU A 110 -0.10 10.57 28.86
N HIS A 111 0.48 11.75 29.15
CA HIS A 111 1.10 12.00 30.46
C HIS A 111 0.12 12.56 31.52
N LYS A 112 -1.05 13.09 31.12
CA LYS A 112 -2.01 13.71 32.04
C LYS A 112 -3.32 12.94 32.25
N TYR A 113 -3.76 12.12 31.30
CA TYR A 113 -5.05 11.41 31.40
C TYR A 113 -4.97 9.99 30.82
N PRO A 114 -4.41 9.01 31.54
CA PRO A 114 -4.18 7.64 31.02
C PRO A 114 -5.47 6.89 30.64
N LEU A 115 -6.64 7.33 31.14
CA LEU A 115 -7.95 6.76 30.79
C LEU A 115 -8.58 7.33 29.51
N VAL A 116 -8.16 8.52 29.05
CA VAL A 116 -8.66 9.11 27.79
C VAL A 116 -7.87 8.57 26.59
N GLY A 117 -6.60 8.21 26.80
CA GLY A 117 -5.75 7.60 25.77
C GLY A 117 -6.26 6.22 25.28
N MET A 118 -6.94 5.46 26.13
CA MET A 118 -7.49 4.15 25.73
C MET A 118 -8.80 4.23 24.94
N ALA A 119 -9.51 5.35 24.99
CA ALA A 119 -10.68 5.59 24.12
C ALA A 119 -10.31 6.21 22.77
N ALA A 120 -9.18 6.94 22.71
CA ALA A 120 -8.63 7.46 21.46
C ALA A 120 -7.95 6.37 20.60
N LEU A 121 -7.62 5.21 21.18
CA LEU A 121 -6.98 4.09 20.49
C LEU A 121 -7.95 3.12 19.78
N SER A 122 -9.25 3.38 19.80
CA SER A 122 -10.26 2.51 19.15
C SER A 122 -10.94 3.13 17.92
N LEU A 123 -10.36 4.17 17.34
CA LEU A 123 -10.80 4.72 16.04
C LEU A 123 -9.75 4.50 14.95
N PHE A 124 -9.14 3.31 14.90
CA PHE A 124 -8.59 2.82 13.64
C PHE A 124 -9.77 2.55 12.73
N HIS A 125 -10.10 3.52 11.88
CA HIS A 125 -10.95 3.26 10.73
C HIS A 125 -10.27 2.14 9.95
N GLN A 126 -10.95 1.00 9.83
CA GLN A 126 -10.71 0.12 8.70
C GLN A 126 -11.00 0.97 7.46
N VAL A 127 -9.97 1.57 6.87
CA VAL A 127 -10.06 2.10 5.51
C VAL A 127 -10.19 0.86 4.63
N LYS A 128 -11.42 0.39 4.43
CA LYS A 128 -11.70 -0.60 3.41
C LYS A 128 -11.47 0.09 2.08
N ALA A 129 -10.68 -0.54 1.21
CA ALA A 129 -10.61 -0.12 -0.18
C ALA A 129 -12.03 -0.17 -0.74
N GLN A 130 -12.60 1.00 -1.03
CA GLN A 130 -13.88 1.13 -1.68
C GLN A 130 -13.62 1.51 -3.12
N ALA A 131 -14.13 0.71 -4.07
CA ALA A 131 -14.07 1.06 -5.47
C ALA A 131 -14.72 2.42 -5.69
N VAL A 132 -14.03 3.30 -6.42
CA VAL A 132 -14.61 4.55 -6.92
C VAL A 132 -15.20 4.24 -8.28
N GLY A 133 -16.53 4.27 -8.38
CA GLY A 133 -17.24 3.92 -9.62
C GLY A 133 -17.37 2.41 -9.87
N THR A 134 -17.76 2.07 -11.09
CA THR A 134 -17.87 0.68 -11.57
C THR A 134 -16.63 0.32 -12.39
N GLU A 135 -16.43 -0.98 -12.64
CA GLU A 135 -15.50 -1.43 -13.67
C GLU A 135 -15.83 -0.77 -15.03
N PHE A 136 -14.79 -0.47 -15.79
CA PHE A 136 -14.88 0.14 -17.11
C PHE A 136 -13.78 -0.41 -18.02
N GLN A 137 -14.05 -0.42 -19.32
CA GLN A 137 -13.11 -0.89 -20.32
C GLN A 137 -12.03 0.18 -20.61
N ILE A 138 -10.77 -0.25 -20.69
CA ILE A 138 -9.63 0.65 -20.95
C ILE A 138 -9.45 0.92 -22.45
N ASN A 139 -9.41 -0.15 -23.25
CA ASN A 139 -9.14 -0.10 -24.68
C ASN A 139 -10.38 0.23 -25.51
N THR A 140 -10.14 0.88 -26.65
CA THR A 140 -11.11 1.17 -27.71
C THR A 140 -10.98 0.22 -28.89
N TYR A 141 -9.77 -0.30 -29.17
CA TYR A 141 -9.57 -1.38 -30.14
C TYR A 141 -9.86 -2.74 -29.51
N THR A 142 -10.77 -3.52 -30.10
CA THR A 142 -11.27 -4.77 -29.52
C THR A 142 -11.18 -5.98 -30.45
N THR A 143 -10.46 -5.85 -31.57
CA THR A 143 -10.25 -6.96 -32.49
C THR A 143 -9.15 -7.86 -31.94
N SER A 144 -9.27 -9.18 -32.08
CA SER A 144 -8.33 -10.14 -31.50
C SER A 144 -8.11 -9.94 -29.99
N ALA A 145 -6.89 -10.16 -29.50
CA ALA A 145 -6.56 -10.14 -28.08
C ALA A 145 -5.79 -8.88 -27.65
N GLN A 146 -6.11 -8.37 -26.47
CA GLN A 146 -5.38 -7.34 -25.72
C GLN A 146 -5.01 -7.94 -24.37
N ARG A 147 -3.72 -7.94 -23.99
CA ARG A 147 -3.25 -8.66 -22.80
C ARG A 147 -2.14 -7.91 -22.05
N ASP A 148 -1.88 -8.40 -20.85
CA ASP A 148 -0.79 -8.01 -19.95
C ASP A 148 -0.71 -6.50 -19.70
N PRO A 149 -1.77 -5.92 -19.08
CA PRO A 149 -1.78 -4.51 -18.76
C PRO A 149 -0.78 -4.17 -17.65
N SER A 150 -0.18 -3.00 -17.75
CA SER A 150 0.62 -2.35 -16.71
C SER A 150 0.08 -0.94 -16.47
N VAL A 151 0.18 -0.43 -15.24
CA VAL A 151 -0.40 0.85 -14.85
C VAL A 151 0.58 1.67 -14.01
N ALA A 152 0.67 2.96 -14.29
CA ALA A 152 1.41 3.92 -13.48
C ALA A 152 0.51 5.10 -13.09
N THR A 153 0.58 5.52 -11.83
CA THR A 153 -0.03 6.78 -11.37
C THR A 153 0.87 7.94 -11.74
N LEU A 154 0.29 9.02 -12.25
CA LEU A 154 0.99 10.20 -12.72
C LEU A 154 0.95 11.31 -11.66
N THR A 155 1.88 12.27 -11.76
CA THR A 155 2.02 13.36 -10.77
C THR A 155 0.85 14.34 -10.75
N ASP A 156 0.03 14.36 -11.81
CA ASP A 156 -1.21 15.15 -11.89
C ASP A 156 -2.41 14.45 -11.23
N GLY A 157 -2.19 13.28 -10.62
CA GLY A 157 -3.22 12.44 -10.00
C GLY A 157 -3.94 11.52 -10.98
N GLY A 158 -3.65 11.62 -12.28
CA GLY A 158 -4.13 10.70 -13.29
C GLY A 158 -3.35 9.39 -13.30
N PHE A 159 -3.61 8.57 -14.32
CA PHE A 159 -2.87 7.32 -14.53
C PHE A 159 -2.76 7.01 -16.02
N VAL A 160 -1.75 6.21 -16.36
CA VAL A 160 -1.59 5.63 -17.71
C VAL A 160 -1.65 4.12 -17.58
N VAL A 161 -2.40 3.49 -18.49
CA VAL A 161 -2.44 2.04 -18.64
C VAL A 161 -1.78 1.71 -19.98
N THR A 162 -0.90 0.70 -19.99
CA THR A 162 -0.25 0.18 -21.18
C THR A 162 -0.53 -1.31 -21.32
N TRP A 163 -0.65 -1.83 -22.52
CA TRP A 163 -0.89 -3.26 -22.80
C TRP A 163 -0.31 -3.63 -24.16
N HIS A 164 -0.25 -4.92 -24.48
CA HIS A 164 0.04 -5.35 -25.85
C HIS A 164 -1.22 -5.83 -26.56
N SER A 165 -1.31 -5.60 -27.87
CA SER A 165 -2.52 -5.80 -28.68
C SER A 165 -2.20 -6.49 -30.01
N ASP A 166 -2.94 -7.55 -30.35
CA ASP A 166 -2.73 -8.38 -31.54
C ASP A 166 -3.42 -7.80 -32.79
N GLY A 167 -2.63 -7.54 -33.83
CA GLY A 167 -3.07 -7.05 -35.14
C GLY A 167 -3.41 -5.56 -35.20
N GLN A 168 -3.14 -4.80 -34.14
CA GLN A 168 -3.55 -3.40 -34.05
C GLN A 168 -2.59 -2.43 -34.79
N ASP A 169 -1.29 -2.72 -34.79
CA ASP A 169 -0.28 -1.96 -35.55
C ASP A 169 -0.03 -2.52 -36.96
N GLY A 170 -0.72 -3.60 -37.32
CA GLY A 170 -0.75 -4.19 -38.65
C GLY A 170 0.17 -5.39 -38.85
N ASP A 171 1.01 -5.74 -37.87
CA ASP A 171 1.86 -6.93 -37.93
C ASP A 171 2.12 -7.48 -36.52
N GLY A 172 1.45 -8.58 -36.17
CA GLY A 172 1.58 -9.24 -34.87
C GLY A 172 1.17 -8.37 -33.68
N TRP A 173 1.98 -8.38 -32.62
CA TRP A 173 1.64 -7.73 -31.36
C TRP A 173 2.33 -6.36 -31.24
N GLY A 174 1.57 -5.30 -30.96
CA GLY A 174 2.11 -3.96 -30.69
C GLY A 174 1.86 -3.50 -29.25
N ILE A 175 2.57 -2.46 -28.81
CA ILE A 175 2.41 -1.85 -27.47
C ILE A 175 1.52 -0.62 -27.58
N PHE A 176 0.47 -0.58 -26.76
CA PHE A 176 -0.53 0.50 -26.76
C PHE A 176 -0.73 1.05 -25.35
N GLY A 177 -1.27 2.26 -25.28
CA GLY A 177 -1.61 2.89 -24.01
C GLY A 177 -2.79 3.86 -24.09
N GLN A 178 -3.34 4.16 -22.92
CA GLN A 178 -4.37 5.17 -22.71
C GLN A 178 -4.10 5.90 -21.40
N ARG A 179 -4.17 7.23 -21.44
CA ARG A 179 -4.06 8.10 -20.26
C ARG A 179 -5.44 8.49 -19.75
N TYR A 180 -5.54 8.64 -18.45
CA TYR A 180 -6.72 9.08 -17.72
C TYR A 180 -6.35 10.21 -16.77
N ASP A 181 -7.30 11.10 -16.51
CA ASP A 181 -7.21 12.07 -15.43
C ASP A 181 -7.54 11.43 -14.07
N ALA A 182 -7.42 12.21 -13.00
CA ALA A 182 -7.70 11.76 -11.63
C ALA A 182 -9.16 11.31 -11.39
N SER A 183 -10.08 11.66 -12.28
CA SER A 183 -11.48 11.25 -12.22
C SER A 183 -11.78 10.00 -13.06
N GLY A 184 -10.78 9.46 -13.76
CA GLY A 184 -10.93 8.32 -14.66
C GLY A 184 -11.50 8.69 -16.03
N VAL A 185 -11.45 9.97 -16.44
CA VAL A 185 -11.82 10.39 -17.79
C VAL A 185 -10.60 10.28 -18.71
N THR A 186 -10.79 9.76 -19.92
CA THR A 186 -9.71 9.60 -20.89
C THR A 186 -9.10 10.95 -21.30
N MET A 187 -7.77 11.01 -21.29
CA MET A 187 -6.99 12.14 -21.80
C MET A 187 -6.45 11.78 -23.19
N GLY A 188 -7.17 12.21 -24.22
CA GLY A 188 -6.86 11.83 -25.61
C GLY A 188 -7.37 10.44 -25.97
N SER A 189 -7.06 10.01 -27.19
CA SER A 189 -7.36 8.65 -27.66
C SER A 189 -6.30 7.66 -27.19
N GLU A 190 -6.63 6.38 -27.32
CA GLU A 190 -5.67 5.30 -27.30
C GLU A 190 -4.55 5.58 -28.31
N PHE A 191 -3.31 5.24 -27.95
CA PHE A 191 -2.13 5.55 -28.75
C PHE A 191 -1.14 4.39 -28.78
N GLN A 192 -0.48 4.21 -29.92
CA GLN A 192 0.59 3.24 -30.09
C GLN A 192 1.90 3.77 -29.50
N ILE A 193 2.59 2.92 -28.73
CA ILE A 193 3.83 3.25 -28.05
C ILE A 193 5.03 2.84 -28.89
N ASN A 194 5.07 1.60 -29.38
CA ASN A 194 6.12 1.12 -30.27
C ASN A 194 6.10 1.87 -31.61
N THR A 195 7.28 1.99 -32.23
CA THR A 195 7.51 2.55 -33.56
C THR A 195 7.97 1.46 -34.50
N TYR A 196 8.76 0.50 -34.01
CA TYR A 196 9.02 -0.75 -34.72
C TYR A 196 7.81 -1.66 -34.62
N THR A 197 7.30 -2.12 -35.77
CA THR A 197 6.06 -2.91 -35.87
C THR A 197 6.28 -4.29 -36.44
N THR A 198 7.49 -4.67 -36.82
CA THR A 198 7.71 -6.00 -37.40
C THR A 198 7.62 -7.05 -36.30
N SER A 199 6.95 -8.16 -36.59
CA SER A 199 6.76 -9.28 -35.65
C SER A 199 5.99 -8.91 -34.38
N GLY A 200 6.60 -8.96 -33.19
CA GLY A 200 5.84 -8.82 -31.94
C GLY A 200 6.60 -8.09 -30.85
N GLN A 201 5.89 -7.18 -30.19
CA GLN A 201 6.31 -6.43 -29.02
C GLN A 201 5.38 -6.78 -27.85
N PHE A 202 5.97 -7.11 -26.70
CA PHE A 202 5.26 -7.78 -25.62
C PHE A 202 5.59 -7.23 -24.23
N LEU A 203 4.69 -7.55 -23.29
CA LEU A 203 4.77 -7.28 -21.84
C LEU A 203 5.30 -5.87 -21.50
N PRO A 204 4.52 -4.82 -21.77
CA PRO A 204 4.93 -3.48 -21.39
C PRO A 204 4.95 -3.30 -19.87
N SER A 205 5.96 -2.59 -19.38
CA SER A 205 6.09 -2.11 -18.02
C SER A 205 6.15 -0.59 -18.04
N VAL A 206 5.37 0.10 -17.19
CA VAL A 206 5.30 1.56 -17.18
C VAL A 206 5.63 2.15 -15.81
N ALA A 207 6.38 3.25 -15.80
CA ALA A 207 6.71 4.03 -14.61
C ALA A 207 6.49 5.53 -14.86
N SER A 208 5.93 6.24 -13.87
CA SER A 208 5.85 7.70 -13.87
C SER A 208 7.17 8.34 -13.48
N LEU A 209 7.50 9.49 -14.07
CA LEU A 209 8.75 10.21 -13.84
C LEU A 209 8.51 11.48 -13.03
N ALA A 210 9.57 11.97 -12.37
CA ALA A 210 9.50 13.11 -11.47
C ALA A 210 9.14 14.44 -12.18
N ASP A 211 9.35 14.52 -13.49
CA ASP A 211 8.94 15.68 -14.30
C ASP A 211 7.48 15.60 -14.80
N GLY A 212 6.73 14.61 -14.31
CA GLY A 212 5.34 14.35 -14.68
C GLY A 212 5.15 13.56 -15.97
N GLY A 213 6.25 13.21 -16.65
CA GLY A 213 6.25 12.26 -17.74
C GLY A 213 6.10 10.81 -17.28
N PHE A 214 6.30 9.88 -18.20
CA PHE A 214 6.36 8.46 -17.92
C PHE A 214 7.29 7.76 -18.92
N VAL A 215 7.76 6.57 -18.56
CA VAL A 215 8.55 5.70 -19.44
C VAL A 215 7.87 4.33 -19.53
N VAL A 216 7.87 3.77 -20.73
CA VAL A 216 7.39 2.41 -20.99
C VAL A 216 8.56 1.59 -21.49
N ALA A 217 8.74 0.39 -20.95
CA ALA A 217 9.71 -0.61 -21.41
C ALA A 217 8.98 -1.88 -21.84
N TRP A 218 9.44 -2.55 -22.89
CA TRP A 218 8.86 -3.79 -23.42
C TRP A 218 9.97 -4.64 -24.07
N PHE A 219 9.68 -5.88 -24.45
CA PHE A 219 10.59 -6.67 -25.28
C PHE A 219 10.06 -6.85 -26.70
N SER A 220 10.95 -6.89 -27.68
CA SER A 220 10.64 -6.81 -29.11
C SER A 220 11.38 -7.88 -29.89
N ASN A 221 10.66 -8.59 -30.77
CA ASN A 221 11.21 -9.67 -31.60
C ASN A 221 11.89 -9.12 -32.86
N GLY A 222 13.16 -9.46 -33.07
CA GLY A 222 13.89 -9.19 -34.32
C GLY A 222 14.44 -7.77 -34.46
N GLN A 223 14.19 -6.90 -33.48
CA GLN A 223 14.44 -5.46 -33.64
C GLN A 223 15.92 -5.09 -33.54
N ASP A 224 16.72 -5.81 -32.76
CA ASP A 224 18.17 -5.60 -32.64
C ASP A 224 18.96 -6.42 -33.67
N GLY A 225 18.27 -7.17 -34.54
CA GLY A 225 18.86 -8.04 -35.54
C GLY A 225 19.11 -9.47 -35.06
N ASP A 226 18.72 -9.82 -33.84
CA ASP A 226 18.69 -11.20 -33.33
C ASP A 226 17.27 -11.57 -32.85
N SER A 227 17.13 -12.23 -31.70
CA SER A 227 15.85 -12.71 -31.16
C SER A 227 15.10 -11.59 -30.41
N TYR A 228 14.92 -11.67 -29.09
CA TYR A 228 14.23 -10.63 -28.33
C TYR A 228 15.21 -9.62 -27.70
N GLY A 229 14.94 -8.33 -27.89
CA GLY A 229 15.64 -7.24 -27.20
C GLY A 229 14.71 -6.40 -26.33
N ILE A 230 15.26 -5.65 -25.36
CA ILE A 230 14.51 -4.73 -24.50
C ILE A 230 14.52 -3.32 -25.10
N TYR A 231 13.35 -2.71 -25.19
CA TYR A 231 13.14 -1.38 -25.76
C TYR A 231 12.34 -0.51 -24.82
N GLY A 232 12.43 0.81 -25.03
CA GLY A 232 11.65 1.76 -24.29
C GLY A 232 11.30 3.03 -25.06
N GLN A 233 10.29 3.72 -24.56
CA GLN A 233 9.88 5.05 -25.02
C GLN A 233 9.53 5.91 -23.82
N ARG A 234 10.14 7.10 -23.78
CA ARG A 234 9.84 8.14 -22.80
C ARG A 234 8.76 9.07 -23.33
N TYR A 235 7.90 9.54 -22.44
CA TYR A 235 6.86 10.54 -22.70
C TYR A 235 7.00 11.70 -21.73
N ASP A 236 6.70 12.90 -22.20
CA ASP A 236 6.59 14.07 -21.34
C ASP A 236 5.23 14.12 -20.60
N SER A 237 5.05 15.14 -19.75
CA SER A 237 3.83 15.36 -18.98
C SER A 237 2.58 15.61 -19.83
N SER A 238 2.74 15.90 -21.12
CA SER A 238 1.67 16.09 -22.10
C SER A 238 1.41 14.83 -22.93
N SER A 239 2.00 13.69 -22.56
CA SER A 239 1.90 12.43 -23.29
C SER A 239 2.47 12.51 -24.71
N VAL A 240 3.44 13.39 -24.95
CA VAL A 240 4.19 13.46 -26.20
C VAL A 240 5.48 12.67 -26.05
N LYS A 241 5.84 11.90 -27.09
CA LYS A 241 7.11 11.14 -27.13
C LYS A 241 8.29 12.10 -26.90
N SER A 242 9.05 11.85 -25.84
CA SER A 242 10.28 12.54 -25.52
C SER A 242 11.45 11.82 -26.17
N GLY A 243 11.80 12.21 -27.39
CA GLY A 243 12.79 11.51 -28.21
C GLY A 243 12.20 10.32 -28.96
N VAL A 244 13.09 9.48 -29.50
CA VAL A 244 12.71 8.25 -30.22
C VAL A 244 12.66 7.05 -29.27
N GLU A 245 12.05 5.98 -29.75
CA GLU A 245 12.20 4.65 -29.17
C GLU A 245 13.69 4.27 -29.10
N PHE A 246 14.09 3.68 -27.97
CA PHE A 246 15.49 3.37 -27.68
C PHE A 246 15.66 1.95 -27.17
N GLN A 247 16.78 1.32 -27.54
CA GLN A 247 17.17 0.01 -27.03
C GLN A 247 17.78 0.13 -25.64
N VAL A 248 17.32 -0.71 -24.72
CA VAL A 248 17.74 -0.73 -23.32
C VAL A 248 18.96 -1.62 -23.13
N ASN A 249 18.88 -2.88 -23.58
CA ASN A 249 19.99 -3.83 -23.53
C ASN A 249 21.14 -3.41 -24.44
N THR A 250 22.34 -3.89 -24.13
CA THR A 250 23.56 -3.76 -24.93
C THR A 250 24.07 -5.11 -25.42
N TYR A 251 23.83 -6.18 -24.66
CA TYR A 251 23.97 -7.55 -25.12
C TYR A 251 22.76 -7.94 -25.96
N THR A 252 22.98 -8.50 -27.15
CA THR A 252 21.92 -8.75 -28.16
C THR A 252 21.91 -10.20 -28.65
N THR A 253 22.69 -11.09 -28.06
CA THR A 253 22.69 -12.50 -28.48
C THR A 253 21.56 -13.22 -27.75
N SER A 254 20.78 -14.02 -28.47
CA SER A 254 19.61 -14.72 -27.90
C SER A 254 18.57 -13.76 -27.29
N ASP A 255 17.86 -14.17 -26.23
CA ASP A 255 16.70 -13.47 -25.69
C ASP A 255 17.05 -12.55 -24.53
N GLN A 256 16.53 -11.33 -24.59
CA GLN A 256 16.39 -10.39 -23.47
C GLN A 256 14.92 -10.04 -23.33
N ILE A 257 14.30 -10.46 -22.23
CA ILE A 257 12.84 -10.46 -22.07
C ILE A 257 12.39 -10.12 -20.64
N TYR A 258 11.08 -9.90 -20.48
CA TYR A 258 10.41 -9.55 -19.22
C TYR A 258 10.97 -8.31 -18.50
N PRO A 259 10.88 -7.11 -19.11
CA PRO A 259 11.34 -5.90 -18.47
C PRO A 259 10.45 -5.47 -17.31
N SER A 260 11.09 -4.90 -16.28
CA SER A 260 10.45 -4.18 -15.18
C SER A 260 11.08 -2.79 -15.08
N VAL A 261 10.27 -1.74 -14.95
CA VAL A 261 10.77 -0.35 -14.83
C VAL A 261 10.31 0.29 -13.53
N ALA A 262 11.23 1.00 -12.87
CA ALA A 262 10.94 1.79 -11.67
C ALA A 262 11.54 3.20 -11.78
N PRO A 263 10.83 4.24 -11.31
CA PRO A 263 11.40 5.56 -11.19
C PRO A 263 12.35 5.64 -10.00
N LEU A 264 13.28 6.59 -10.03
CA LEU A 264 14.25 6.81 -8.97
C LEU A 264 14.10 8.21 -8.38
N ASN A 265 14.46 8.37 -7.11
CA ASN A 265 14.28 9.64 -6.39
C ASN A 265 15.17 10.79 -6.91
N ASP A 266 16.19 10.50 -7.70
CA ASP A 266 16.99 11.52 -8.39
C ASP A 266 16.36 11.98 -9.72
N GLY A 267 15.14 11.51 -10.01
CA GLY A 267 14.40 11.77 -11.24
C GLY A 267 14.72 10.79 -12.37
N GLY A 268 15.73 9.93 -12.22
CA GLY A 268 16.03 8.89 -13.17
C GLY A 268 15.03 7.73 -13.15
N PHE A 269 15.38 6.67 -13.86
CA PHE A 269 14.67 5.39 -13.80
C PHE A 269 15.64 4.23 -13.97
N VAL A 270 15.23 3.04 -13.58
CA VAL A 270 15.97 1.79 -13.81
C VAL A 270 15.06 0.81 -14.52
N VAL A 271 15.60 0.14 -15.53
CA VAL A 271 14.96 -1.00 -16.19
C VAL A 271 15.73 -2.25 -15.83
N THR A 272 15.05 -3.31 -15.44
CA THR A 272 15.61 -4.64 -15.19
C THR A 272 14.96 -5.67 -16.09
N TRP A 273 15.69 -6.72 -16.46
CA TRP A 273 15.20 -7.82 -17.31
C TRP A 273 16.01 -9.09 -17.02
N HIS A 274 15.63 -10.22 -17.61
CA HIS A 274 16.53 -11.37 -17.69
C HIS A 274 17.05 -11.59 -19.12
N SER A 275 18.28 -12.09 -19.21
CA SER A 275 19.02 -12.25 -20.46
C SER A 275 19.63 -13.64 -20.55
N ASP A 276 19.36 -14.33 -21.65
CA ASP A 276 19.91 -15.65 -21.98
C ASP A 276 21.39 -15.54 -22.39
N GLY A 277 22.26 -16.35 -21.77
CA GLY A 277 23.64 -16.51 -22.22
C GLY A 277 24.62 -15.43 -21.76
N GLN A 278 24.15 -14.33 -21.17
CA GLN A 278 24.97 -13.13 -21.02
C GLN A 278 26.07 -13.25 -19.96
N ASP A 279 25.86 -14.02 -18.89
CA ASP A 279 26.89 -14.32 -17.88
C ASP A 279 27.69 -15.59 -18.17
N GLY A 280 27.45 -16.21 -19.34
CA GLY A 280 28.10 -17.44 -19.77
C GLY A 280 27.40 -18.73 -19.34
N ASP A 281 26.24 -18.63 -18.67
CA ASP A 281 25.32 -19.74 -18.41
C ASP A 281 23.96 -19.46 -19.08
N LEU A 282 22.84 -19.97 -18.55
CA LEU A 282 21.47 -19.71 -19.03
C LEU A 282 21.05 -18.25 -18.73
N ASP A 283 19.83 -18.02 -18.22
CA ASP A 283 19.33 -16.67 -17.94
C ASP A 283 19.97 -16.03 -16.70
N GLY A 284 20.48 -14.82 -16.86
CA GLY A 284 20.91 -13.95 -15.76
C GLY A 284 20.03 -12.70 -15.62
N ILE A 285 20.09 -12.00 -14.49
CA ILE A 285 19.32 -10.76 -14.24
C ILE A 285 20.20 -9.54 -14.50
N TYR A 286 19.69 -8.61 -15.29
CA TYR A 286 20.43 -7.41 -15.71
C TYR A 286 19.62 -6.15 -15.50
N GLY A 287 20.31 -5.02 -15.45
CA GLY A 287 19.68 -3.72 -15.38
C GLY A 287 20.46 -2.61 -16.07
N GLN A 288 19.74 -1.55 -16.43
CA GLN A 288 20.29 -0.30 -16.95
C GLN A 288 19.60 0.86 -16.25
N ARG A 289 20.42 1.76 -15.71
CA ARG A 289 19.96 3.00 -15.10
C ARG A 289 19.94 4.13 -16.13
N TYR A 290 19.00 5.04 -15.99
CA TYR A 290 18.85 6.22 -16.82
C TYR A 290 18.72 7.46 -15.95
N ASP A 291 19.16 8.59 -16.46
CA ASP A 291 18.82 9.89 -15.88
C ASP A 291 17.40 10.31 -16.30
N ASN A 292 16.91 11.43 -15.74
CA ASN A 292 15.57 11.92 -16.05
C ASN A 292 15.38 12.22 -17.55
N SER A 293 16.44 12.53 -18.31
CA SER A 293 16.33 12.80 -19.75
C SER A 293 16.25 11.55 -20.62
N GLY A 294 16.37 10.36 -20.03
CA GLY A 294 16.43 9.10 -20.76
C GLY A 294 17.83 8.77 -21.28
N VAL A 295 18.88 9.39 -20.74
CA VAL A 295 20.26 9.03 -21.07
C VAL A 295 20.79 7.98 -20.09
N LYS A 296 21.48 6.96 -20.62
CA LYS A 296 22.07 5.87 -19.81
C LYS A 296 23.01 6.45 -18.75
N SER A 297 22.71 6.17 -17.48
CA SER A 297 23.55 6.49 -16.33
C SER A 297 24.48 5.32 -16.03
N GLY A 298 25.65 5.31 -16.67
CA GLY A 298 26.59 4.20 -16.60
C GLY A 298 26.25 3.07 -17.58
N ALA A 299 27.02 1.98 -17.49
CA ALA A 299 26.81 0.80 -18.30
C ALA A 299 25.68 -0.07 -17.73
N GLU A 300 25.20 -0.97 -18.57
CA GLU A 300 24.42 -2.12 -18.15
C GLU A 300 25.19 -2.95 -17.12
N PHE A 301 24.47 -3.51 -16.15
CA PHE A 301 25.08 -4.23 -15.02
C PHE A 301 24.30 -5.48 -14.66
N GLN A 302 25.04 -6.53 -14.26
CA GLN A 302 24.47 -7.77 -13.76
C GLN A 302 24.02 -7.62 -12.30
N ILE A 303 22.80 -8.09 -12.03
CA ILE A 303 22.12 -7.95 -10.75
C ILE A 303 22.35 -9.18 -9.87
N ASN A 304 22.12 -10.38 -10.40
CA ASN A 304 22.43 -11.63 -9.71
C ASN A 304 23.96 -11.76 -9.50
N THR A 305 24.34 -12.56 -8.50
CA THR A 305 25.73 -12.99 -8.28
C THR A 305 25.91 -14.49 -8.42
N TYR A 306 24.83 -15.24 -8.19
CA TYR A 306 24.75 -16.65 -8.51
C TYR A 306 24.32 -16.75 -9.98
N THR A 307 25.09 -17.48 -10.78
CA THR A 307 24.98 -17.51 -12.25
C THR A 307 24.75 -18.92 -12.80
N THR A 308 24.58 -19.92 -11.93
CA THR A 308 24.41 -21.30 -12.41
C THR A 308 22.94 -21.53 -12.72
N ASP A 309 22.66 -22.05 -13.91
CA ASP A 309 21.28 -22.35 -14.35
C ASP A 309 20.40 -21.07 -14.37
N TYR A 310 19.07 -21.18 -14.41
CA TYR A 310 18.15 -20.05 -14.63
C TYR A 310 18.01 -19.03 -13.48
N GLN A 311 18.12 -17.74 -13.81
CA GLN A 311 17.63 -16.62 -13.01
C GLN A 311 16.61 -15.79 -13.83
N LEU A 312 15.37 -15.75 -13.36
CA LEU A 312 14.22 -15.32 -14.16
C LEU A 312 13.34 -14.28 -13.46
N ASP A 313 12.47 -13.65 -14.24
CA ASP A 313 11.35 -12.80 -13.80
C ASP A 313 11.72 -11.70 -12.81
N SER A 314 12.63 -10.81 -13.20
CA SER A 314 13.02 -9.68 -12.35
C SER A 314 11.84 -8.72 -12.10
N SER A 315 11.78 -8.18 -10.89
CA SER A 315 10.88 -7.09 -10.53
C SER A 315 11.64 -6.04 -9.73
N VAL A 316 11.45 -4.76 -10.04
CA VAL A 316 12.13 -3.66 -9.38
C VAL A 316 11.16 -2.72 -8.67
N ALA A 317 11.50 -2.32 -7.45
CA ALA A 317 10.76 -1.35 -6.66
C ALA A 317 11.69 -0.24 -6.12
N PRO A 318 11.28 1.04 -6.21
CA PRO A 318 12.02 2.12 -5.59
C PRO A 318 11.88 2.12 -4.08
N LEU A 319 12.88 2.67 -3.39
CA LEU A 319 12.91 2.80 -1.94
C LEU A 319 12.89 4.28 -1.53
N ASN A 320 12.30 4.57 -0.37
CA ASN A 320 12.19 5.94 0.16
C ASN A 320 13.55 6.60 0.44
N ASP A 321 14.60 5.80 0.63
CA ASP A 321 15.98 6.29 0.80
C ASP A 321 16.67 6.64 -0.53
N GLY A 322 15.96 6.52 -1.64
CA GLY A 322 16.45 6.76 -3.00
C GLY A 322 17.12 5.57 -3.67
N GLY A 323 17.30 4.46 -2.94
CA GLY A 323 17.71 3.19 -3.54
C GLY A 323 16.59 2.49 -4.30
N PHE A 324 16.88 1.27 -4.72
CA PHE A 324 15.90 0.36 -5.31
C PHE A 324 16.20 -1.07 -4.87
N VAL A 325 15.19 -1.93 -4.87
CA VAL A 325 15.34 -3.37 -4.64
C VAL A 325 14.91 -4.09 -5.91
N VAL A 326 15.69 -5.08 -6.30
CA VAL A 326 15.35 -5.99 -7.40
C VAL A 326 15.17 -7.38 -6.82
N THR A 327 14.08 -8.04 -7.18
CA THR A 327 13.80 -9.43 -6.81
C THR A 327 13.69 -10.31 -8.05
N TRP A 328 14.06 -11.58 -7.96
CA TRP A 328 13.99 -12.55 -9.06
C TRP A 328 13.81 -13.97 -8.54
N HIS A 329 13.49 -14.90 -9.43
CA HIS A 329 13.54 -16.35 -9.17
C HIS A 329 14.91 -16.90 -9.54
N SER A 330 15.50 -17.75 -8.71
CA SER A 330 16.73 -18.48 -9.03
C SER A 330 16.53 -19.97 -8.79
N ILE A 331 16.96 -20.80 -9.74
CA ILE A 331 17.00 -22.26 -9.57
C ILE A 331 18.34 -22.68 -8.95
N GLY A 332 18.35 -23.67 -8.06
CA GLY A 332 19.59 -24.29 -7.56
C GLY A 332 20.39 -23.48 -6.55
N GLN A 333 20.10 -22.19 -6.35
CA GLN A 333 20.93 -21.29 -5.53
C GLN A 333 20.96 -21.67 -4.05
N ASP A 334 19.86 -22.20 -3.51
CA ASP A 334 19.77 -22.75 -2.14
C ASP A 334 20.01 -24.26 -2.08
N GLY A 335 20.39 -24.87 -3.22
CA GLY A 335 20.56 -26.31 -3.38
C GLY A 335 19.27 -27.07 -3.71
N ASP A 336 18.17 -26.39 -3.97
CA ASP A 336 16.89 -26.98 -4.39
C ASP A 336 16.37 -26.32 -5.69
N SER A 337 15.07 -26.44 -5.98
CA SER A 337 14.37 -25.83 -7.11
C SER A 337 14.35 -24.28 -7.02
N TYR A 338 13.28 -23.64 -7.52
CA TYR A 338 13.15 -22.19 -7.51
C TYR A 338 13.06 -21.60 -6.10
N GLY A 339 13.95 -20.65 -5.80
CA GLY A 339 13.86 -19.74 -4.66
C GLY A 339 13.67 -18.28 -5.11
N VAL A 340 13.17 -17.43 -4.21
CA VAL A 340 13.04 -15.98 -4.44
C VAL A 340 14.22 -15.26 -3.80
N TYR A 341 14.91 -14.47 -4.61
CA TYR A 341 16.10 -13.73 -4.20
C TYR A 341 15.91 -12.25 -4.47
N GLY A 342 16.75 -11.43 -3.82
CA GLY A 342 16.73 -10.01 -4.08
C GLY A 342 18.06 -9.34 -3.73
N GLN A 343 18.29 -8.20 -4.37
CA GLN A 343 19.44 -7.35 -4.14
C GLN A 343 18.94 -5.91 -3.98
N ARG A 344 19.34 -5.28 -2.88
CA ARG A 344 19.13 -3.86 -2.67
C ARG A 344 20.30 -3.06 -3.24
N TYR A 345 19.98 -1.92 -3.83
CA TYR A 345 20.90 -0.98 -4.42
C TYR A 345 20.75 0.38 -3.75
N ALA A 346 21.87 1.07 -3.54
CA ALA A 346 21.86 2.49 -3.23
C ALA A 346 21.37 3.30 -4.44
N SER A 347 21.03 4.57 -4.20
CA SER A 347 20.57 5.48 -5.27
C SER A 347 21.54 5.56 -6.44
N SER A 348 22.85 5.42 -6.20
CA SER A 348 23.90 5.40 -7.22
C SER A 348 23.95 4.13 -8.07
N GLY A 349 23.12 3.12 -7.81
CA GLY A 349 23.19 1.82 -8.48
C GLY A 349 24.27 0.88 -7.95
N VAL A 350 24.83 1.18 -6.76
CA VAL A 350 25.81 0.30 -6.09
C VAL A 350 25.08 -0.68 -5.19
N LYS A 351 25.44 -1.97 -5.24
CA LYS A 351 24.88 -3.01 -4.34
C LYS A 351 25.03 -2.59 -2.88
N SER A 352 23.95 -2.67 -2.12
CA SER A 352 23.88 -2.21 -0.72
C SER A 352 23.07 -3.19 0.13
N GLY A 353 23.77 -4.09 0.81
CA GLY A 353 23.18 -5.11 1.67
C GLY A 353 23.08 -6.43 0.94
#